data_AF-A0A1J0PE26-F1
#
_entry.id   AF-A0A1J0PE26-F1
#
_cell.length_a   1.000
_cell.length_b   1.000
_cell.length_c   1.000
_cell.angle_alpha   90.00
_cell.angle_beta   90.00
_cell.angle_gamma   90.00
#
_symmetry.space_group_name_H-M   'P 1'
#
loop_
_entity.id
_entity.type
_entity.pdbx_description
1 polymer ?
#
loop_
_entity_poly.entity_id
_entity_poly.type
_entity_poly.pdbx_seq_one_letter_code
_entity_poly.pdbx_strand_id
1 'polypeptide(L)' 'MTVESWKAEVKELTYNQARTALELALSQLQSDELEVETMAELYRRAQAYAERCEQILGRVEQEIMQLNITDLEQEP' A
#
# COMPACT_ATOMS: atom_id res chain seq x y z
N MET A 1 5.79 -3.39 -21.55
CA MET A 1 4.87 -3.02 -20.44
C MET A 1 5.24 -1.63 -20.01
N THR A 2 4.34 -0.65 -20.10
CA THR A 2 4.62 0.75 -19.73
C THR A 2 4.56 0.92 -18.21
N VAL A 3 5.21 1.97 -17.69
CA VAL A 3 5.26 2.34 -16.26
C VAL A 3 3.86 2.47 -15.64
N GLU A 4 2.83 2.67 -16.45
CA GLU A 4 1.45 2.85 -16.01
C GLU A 4 0.74 1.53 -15.66
N SER A 5 1.12 0.41 -16.29
CA SER A 5 0.45 -0.88 -16.12
C SER A 5 0.57 -1.41 -14.69
N TRP A 6 1.78 -1.44 -14.16
CA TRP A 6 2.02 -2.01 -12.83
C TRP A 6 1.46 -1.13 -11.71
N LYS A 7 1.38 0.20 -11.92
CA LYS A 7 0.74 1.11 -10.95
C LYS A 7 -0.77 0.86 -10.85
N ALA A 8 -1.42 0.50 -11.96
CA ALA A 8 -2.83 0.11 -11.92
C ALA A 8 -3.01 -1.20 -11.14
N GLU A 9 -2.13 -2.18 -11.37
CA GLU A 9 -2.15 -3.46 -10.62
C GLU A 9 -2.00 -3.27 -9.11
N VAL A 10 -1.13 -2.33 -8.67
CA VAL A 10 -0.96 -1.98 -7.25
C VAL A 10 -2.27 -1.50 -6.61
N LYS A 11 -3.08 -0.74 -7.35
CA LYS A 11 -4.36 -0.20 -6.83
C LYS A 11 -5.39 -1.29 -6.56
N GLU A 12 -5.31 -2.41 -7.26
CA GLU A 12 -6.21 -3.54 -7.09
C GLU A 12 -5.78 -4.48 -5.95
N LEU A 13 -4.60 -4.28 -5.36
CA LEU A 13 -4.13 -5.11 -4.26
C LEU A 13 -4.97 -4.90 -3.00
N THR A 14 -5.23 -6.01 -2.31
CA THR A 14 -5.68 -6.00 -0.92
C THR A 14 -4.56 -5.53 0.01
N TYR A 15 -4.90 -5.16 1.24
CA TYR A 15 -3.91 -4.72 2.24
C TYR A 15 -2.81 -5.75 2.44
N ASN A 16 -3.18 -7.02 2.62
CA ASN A 16 -2.21 -8.09 2.82
C ASN A 16 -1.31 -8.30 1.61
N GLN A 17 -1.85 -8.20 0.39
CA GLN A 17 -1.04 -8.32 -0.82
C GLN A 17 -0.07 -7.13 -0.98
N ALA A 18 -0.54 -5.90 -0.76
CA ALA A 18 0.30 -4.71 -0.82
C ALA A 18 1.39 -4.75 0.26
N ARG A 19 1.07 -5.17 1.48
CA ARG A 19 2.03 -5.35 2.58
C ARG A 19 3.09 -6.41 2.26
N THR A 20 2.69 -7.59 1.80
CA THR A 20 3.65 -8.64 1.43
C THR A 20 4.55 -8.20 0.27
N ALA A 21 3.99 -7.50 -0.72
CA ALA A 21 4.77 -6.98 -1.85
C ALA A 21 5.76 -5.87 -1.40
N LEU A 22 5.36 -5.03 -0.45
CA LEU A 22 6.23 -4.05 0.19
C LEU A 22 7.37 -4.71 0.95
N GLU A 23 7.08 -5.69 1.80
CA GLU A 23 8.09 -6.44 2.56
C GLU A 23 9.12 -7.10 1.63
N LEU A 24 8.66 -7.69 0.52
CA LEU A 24 9.52 -8.28 -0.50
C LEU A 24 10.39 -7.21 -1.20
N ALA A 25 9.82 -6.07 -1.56
CA ALA A 25 10.56 -4.98 -2.20
C ALA A 25 11.62 -4.39 -1.25
N LEU A 26 11.30 -4.25 0.04
CA LEU A 26 12.24 -3.80 1.07
C LEU A 26 13.37 -4.80 1.28
N SER A 27 13.08 -6.10 1.33
CA SER A 27 14.09 -7.15 1.43
C SER A 27 15.07 -7.10 0.25
N GLN A 28 14.57 -6.87 -0.97
CA GLN A 28 15.42 -6.71 -2.15
C GLN A 28 16.26 -5.43 -2.10
N LEU A 29 15.68 -4.31 -1.65
CA LEU A 29 16.40 -3.04 -1.46
C LEU A 29 17.52 -3.13 -0.41
N GLN A 30 17.36 -4.02 0.55
CA GLN A 30 18.34 -4.27 1.62
C GLN A 30 19.38 -5.34 1.26
N SER A 31 19.29 -5.94 0.06
CA SER A 31 20.26 -6.94 -0.39
C SER A 31 21.60 -6.31 -0.76
N ASP A 32 22.69 -6.92 -0.30
CA ASP A 32 24.06 -6.50 -0.63
C ASP A 32 24.43 -6.77 -2.11
N GLU A 33 23.60 -7.54 -2.83
CA GLU A 33 23.80 -7.89 -4.24
C GLU A 33 23.04 -6.97 -5.21
N LEU A 34 22.46 -5.87 -4.72
CA LEU A 34 21.56 -5.04 -5.52
C LEU A 34 22.29 -4.11 -6.49
N GLU A 35 21.95 -4.21 -7.77
CA GLU A 35 22.42 -3.28 -8.80
C GLU A 35 21.72 -1.91 -8.68
N VAL A 36 22.48 -0.82 -8.67
CA VAL A 36 21.99 0.57 -8.53
C VAL A 36 20.91 0.93 -9.56
N GLU A 37 21.01 0.37 -10.76
CA GLU A 37 20.05 0.58 -11.86
C GLU A 37 18.67 0.01 -11.53
N THR A 38 18.62 -1.06 -10.74
CA THR A 38 17.37 -1.70 -10.29
C THR A 38 16.81 -1.08 -8.99
N MET A 39 17.68 -0.45 -8.19
CA MET A 39 17.32 0.22 -6.94
C MET A 39 16.23 1.29 -7.14
N ALA A 40 16.34 2.10 -8.20
CA ALA A 40 15.38 3.19 -8.45
C ALA A 40 13.97 2.65 -8.80
N GLU A 41 13.88 1.54 -9.53
CA GLU A 41 12.60 0.91 -9.86
C GLU A 41 12.00 0.19 -8.64
N LEU A 42 12.82 -0.53 -7.87
CA LEU A 42 12.39 -1.16 -6.63
C LEU A 42 11.88 -0.15 -5.61
N TYR A 43 12.57 0.98 -5.47
CA TYR A 43 12.13 2.07 -4.59
C TYR A 43 10.77 2.64 -5.02
N ARG A 44 10.57 2.90 -6.31
CA ARG A 44 9.26 3.36 -6.82
C ARG A 44 8.14 2.36 -6.54
N ARG A 45 8.42 1.06 -6.67
CA ARG A 45 7.45 0.00 -6.36
C ARG A 45 7.15 -0.07 -4.87
N ALA A 46 8.18 -0.03 -4.03
CA ALA A 46 8.02 0.01 -2.57
C ALA A 46 7.15 1.21 -2.15
N GLN A 47 7.42 2.39 -2.68
CA GLN A 47 6.61 3.57 -2.39
C GLN A 47 5.14 3.37 -2.80
N ALA A 48 4.88 2.83 -4.00
CA ALA A 48 3.51 2.58 -4.44
C ALA A 48 2.77 1.55 -3.56
N TYR A 49 3.45 0.50 -3.09
CA TYR A 49 2.87 -0.46 -2.16
C TYR A 49 2.56 0.19 -0.80
N ALA A 50 3.45 1.04 -0.29
CA ALA A 50 3.23 1.78 0.96
C ALA A 50 2.03 2.72 0.86
N GLU A 51 1.96 3.53 -0.21
CA GLU A 51 0.82 4.41 -0.49
C GLU A 51 -0.51 3.63 -0.54
N ARG A 52 -0.51 2.43 -1.14
CA ARG A 52 -1.69 1.57 -1.18
C ARG A 52 -2.11 1.11 0.23
N CYS A 53 -1.16 0.69 1.06
CA CYS A 53 -1.43 0.31 2.44
C CYS A 53 -2.06 1.47 3.22
N GLU A 54 -1.51 2.68 3.10
CA GLU A 54 -2.04 3.88 3.75
C GLU A 54 -3.47 4.21 3.29
N GLN A 55 -3.75 4.11 1.99
CA GLN A 55 -5.10 4.34 1.45
C GLN A 55 -6.13 3.36 2.03
N ILE A 56 -5.77 2.09 2.18
CA ILE A 56 -6.70 1.09 2.74
C ILE A 56 -6.92 1.36 4.23
N LEU A 57 -5.85 1.62 4.99
CA LEU A 57 -5.97 1.92 6.41
C LEU A 57 -6.80 3.19 6.64
N GLY A 58 -6.56 4.26 5.87
CA GLY A 58 -7.33 5.49 5.96
C GLY A 58 -8.81 5.28 5.62
N ARG A 59 -9.13 4.42 4.65
CA ARG A 59 -10.52 4.04 4.35
C ARG A 59 -11.16 3.29 5.53
N VAL A 60 -10.47 2.32 6.12
CA VAL A 60 -10.99 1.57 7.27
C VAL A 60 -11.19 2.50 8.48
N GLU A 61 -10.27 3.42 8.72
CA GLU A 61 -10.40 4.44 9.77
C GLU A 61 -11.65 5.30 9.56
N GLN A 62 -11.89 5.77 8.33
CA GLN A 62 -13.09 6.52 7.98
C GLN A 62 -14.38 5.71 8.17
N GLU A 63 -14.39 4.43 7.77
CA GLU A 63 -15.52 3.52 7.97
C GLU A 63 -15.84 3.36 9.47
N ILE A 64 -14.82 3.17 10.31
CA ILE A 64 -14.97 3.07 11.77
C ILE A 64 -15.50 4.39 12.37
N MET A 65 -14.96 5.55 11.95
CA MET A 65 -15.45 6.84 12.43
C MET A 65 -16.93 7.06 12.09
N GLN A 66 -17.37 6.68 10.88
CA GLN A 66 -18.77 6.81 10.48
C GLN A 66 -19.70 5.91 11.29
N LEU A 67 -19.28 4.67 11.60
CA LEU A 67 -20.02 3.76 12.47
C LEU A 67 -20.16 4.36 13.88
N ASN A 68 -19.07 4.86 14.47
CA ASN A 68 -19.11 5.48 15.80
C ASN A 68 -20.07 6.69 15.86
N ILE A 69 -20.13 7.51 14.81
CA ILE A 69 -21.07 8.65 14.75
C ILE A 69 -22.51 8.15 14.69
N THR A 70 -22.78 7.14 13.85
CA THR A 70 -24.11 6.55 13.72
C THR A 70 -24.58 5.94 15.04
N ASP A 71 -23.69 5.28 15.77
CA ASP A 71 -24.01 4.67 17.06
C ASP A 71 -24.32 5.70 18.16
N LEU A 72 -23.72 6.91 18.10
CA LEU A 72 -23.98 8.01 19.04
C LEU A 72 -25.28 8.79 18.73
N GLU A 73 -25.71 8.81 17.46
CA GLU A 73 -26.97 9.46 17.04
C GLU A 73 -28.22 8.61 17.32
N GLN A 74 -28.05 7.37 17.77
CA GLN A 74 -29.14 6.43 18.10
C GLN A 74 -29.50 6.41 19.60
N GLU A 75 -28.89 7.27 20.45
CA GLU A 75 -29.31 7.43 21.85
C GLU A 75 -30.62 8.26 21.93
N PRO A 76 -31.73 7.72 22.49
CA PRO A 76 -32.98 8.44 22.69
C PRO A 76 -32.95 9.44 23.86
#